data_AF-A0A924KQ78-F1
#
_entry.id   AF-A0A924KQ78-F1
#
_cell.length_a   1.000
_cell.length_b   1.000
_cell.length_c   1.000
_cell.angle_alpha   90.00
_cell.angle_beta   90.00
_cell.angle_gamma   90.00
#
_symmetry.space_group_name_H-M   'P 1'
#
loop_
_entity.id
_entity.type
_entity.pdbx_description
1 polymer ?
#
loop_
_entity_poly.entity_id
_entity_poly.type
_entity_poly.pdbx_seq_one_letter_code
_entity_poly.pdbx_strand_id
1 'polypeptide(L)'
;MKIFLSRLPLVLFVAVSLVASVAASAQEAKTPEKTSAAALPAVMPALTPALIPALIPALIPKHNCVRPDTPGKFESDGQQKLFVKQMDGYRDCLMSFRNDMNKLAQAHVDAANAAIEEFNSFVNTINKK
;
A
#
# COMPACT_ATOMS: atom_id res chain seq x y z
N MET A 1 -12.24 -58.00 -3.05
CA MET A 1 -12.41 -56.61 -3.55
C MET A 1 -13.76 -56.55 -4.25
N LYS A 2 -14.77 -55.75 -3.91
CA LYS A 2 -14.88 -54.48 -3.18
C LYS A 2 -16.23 -54.49 -2.45
N ILE A 3 -16.24 -54.00 -1.21
CA ILE A 3 -17.43 -53.91 -0.37
C ILE A 3 -17.77 -52.43 -0.16
N PHE A 4 -19.07 -52.16 0.01
CA PHE A 4 -19.72 -50.98 0.58
C PHE A 4 -20.00 -49.77 -0.33
N LEU A 5 -21.22 -49.78 -0.87
CA LEU A 5 -22.11 -48.61 -0.85
C LEU A 5 -22.23 -48.06 0.59
N SER A 6 -22.17 -46.74 0.79
CA SER A 6 -23.10 -45.99 1.66
C SER A 6 -22.69 -44.50 1.82
N ARG A 7 -23.52 -43.60 1.29
CA ARG A 7 -23.97 -42.29 1.87
C ARG A 7 -22.95 -41.15 2.15
N LEU A 8 -23.04 -40.09 1.32
CA LEU A 8 -22.99 -38.61 1.56
C LEU A 8 -21.93 -37.99 2.55
N PRO A 9 -21.51 -36.71 2.44
CA PRO A 9 -22.11 -35.65 1.62
C PRO A 9 -21.19 -34.74 0.79
N LEU A 10 -21.87 -34.20 -0.22
CA LEU A 10 -21.65 -33.02 -1.03
C LEU A 10 -21.43 -31.74 -0.19
N VAL A 11 -20.22 -31.43 0.26
CA VAL A 11 -19.81 -30.06 0.66
C VAL A 11 -18.29 -29.92 0.47
N LEU A 12 -17.84 -28.74 0.03
CA LEU A 12 -16.44 -28.31 -0.20
C LEU A 12 -15.86 -28.54 -1.60
N PHE A 13 -16.67 -28.27 -2.62
CA PHE A 13 -16.18 -27.55 -3.80
C PHE A 13 -16.25 -26.04 -3.51
N VAL A 14 -15.16 -25.42 -3.06
CA VAL A 14 -14.98 -23.95 -3.16
C VAL A 14 -13.54 -23.64 -3.55
N ALA A 15 -13.37 -23.43 -4.86
CA ALA A 15 -12.54 -22.39 -5.48
C ALA A 15 -11.09 -22.24 -4.99
N VAL A 16 -10.23 -23.17 -5.41
CA VAL A 16 -8.86 -22.82 -5.83
C VAL A 16 -8.97 -22.38 -7.28
N SER A 17 -8.85 -21.08 -7.56
CA SER A 17 -8.36 -20.46 -8.82
C SER A 17 -8.92 -19.03 -8.96
N LEU A 18 -8.06 -18.02 -8.76
CA LEU A 18 -7.84 -16.90 -9.69
C LEU A 18 -6.90 -15.89 -9.00
N VAL A 19 -5.59 -16.07 -9.15
CA VAL A 19 -4.66 -14.94 -9.12
C VAL A 19 -4.32 -14.69 -10.59
N ALA A 20 -5.20 -13.96 -11.27
CA ALA A 20 -4.99 -13.49 -12.62
C ALA A 20 -4.49 -12.03 -12.55
N SER A 21 -3.24 -11.88 -12.95
CA SER A 21 -2.56 -10.70 -13.47
C SER A 21 -3.46 -9.49 -13.80
N VAL A 22 -3.30 -8.40 -13.04
CA VAL A 22 -3.63 -7.04 -13.52
C VAL A 22 -2.40 -6.47 -14.23
N ALA A 23 -2.31 -6.76 -15.52
CA ALA A 23 -1.46 -6.03 -16.46
C ALA A 23 -2.35 -5.07 -17.26
N ALA A 24 -1.84 -3.85 -17.41
CA ALA A 24 -2.14 -2.91 -18.49
C ALA A 24 -3.59 -2.41 -18.65
N SER A 25 -3.80 -1.13 -18.34
CA SER A 25 -4.57 -0.24 -19.21
C SER A 25 -4.17 1.21 -18.96
N ALA A 26 -3.13 1.63 -19.69
CA ALA A 26 -3.02 3.01 -20.10
C ALA A 26 -4.15 3.26 -21.10
N GLN A 27 -5.05 4.20 -20.81
CA GLN A 27 -5.94 4.77 -21.81
C GLN A 27 -5.52 6.22 -22.05
N GLU A 28 -4.99 6.44 -23.24
CA GLU A 28 -4.83 7.75 -23.86
C GLU A 28 -6.19 8.45 -23.90
N ALA A 29 -6.33 9.52 -23.11
CA ALA A 29 -7.46 10.42 -23.19
C ALA A 29 -7.33 11.24 -24.48
N LYS A 30 -7.96 10.74 -25.54
CA LYS A 30 -8.19 11.44 -26.81
C LYS A 30 -9.11 12.64 -26.53
N THR A 31 -8.54 13.82 -26.39
CA THR A 31 -9.30 15.08 -26.27
C THR A 31 -9.72 15.53 -27.68
N PRO A 32 -10.99 15.97 -27.88
CA PRO A 32 -11.41 16.52 -29.16
C PRO A 32 -10.82 17.92 -29.38
N GLU A 33 -10.08 18.01 -30.46
CA GLU A 33 -9.68 19.23 -31.16
C GLU A 33 -10.93 20.07 -31.50
N LYS A 34 -11.08 21.24 -30.87
CA LYS A 34 -11.87 22.33 -31.43
C LYS A 34 -10.94 23.49 -31.74
N THR A 35 -10.52 23.51 -33.00
CA THR A 35 -9.92 24.65 -33.68
C THR A 35 -10.79 25.89 -33.50
N SER A 36 -10.23 26.88 -32.82
CA SER A 36 -10.59 28.29 -33.01
C SER A 36 -9.31 29.10 -32.92
N ALA A 37 -8.82 29.50 -34.08
CA ALA A 37 -7.63 30.31 -34.25
C ALA A 37 -7.84 31.73 -33.72
N ALA A 38 -6.97 32.18 -32.81
CA ALA A 38 -6.61 33.58 -32.66
C ALA A 38 -5.14 33.63 -32.20
N ALA A 39 -4.33 34.30 -33.00
CA ALA A 39 -2.88 34.24 -33.00
C ALA A 39 -2.21 35.01 -31.85
N LEU A 40 -1.19 34.40 -31.22
CA LEU A 40 -0.07 35.07 -30.55
C LEU A 40 1.18 34.18 -30.67
N PRO A 41 2.37 34.71 -31.04
CA PRO A 41 3.61 33.95 -30.99
C PRO A 41 4.21 34.05 -29.58
N ALA A 42 4.31 32.94 -28.87
CA ALA A 42 5.12 32.85 -27.66
C ALA A 42 5.88 31.52 -27.68
N VAL A 43 7.17 31.62 -27.98
CA VAL A 43 8.14 30.52 -27.91
C VAL A 43 8.31 30.19 -26.41
N MET A 44 7.58 29.19 -25.91
CA MET A 44 7.87 28.61 -24.60
C MET A 44 8.72 27.36 -24.79
N PRO A 45 9.88 27.23 -24.11
CA PRO A 45 10.60 25.97 -24.08
C PRO A 45 9.72 24.94 -23.37
N ALA A 46 9.45 23.83 -24.06
CA ALA A 46 8.74 22.69 -23.52
C ALA A 46 9.47 22.21 -22.26
N LEU A 47 8.84 22.33 -21.09
CA LEU A 47 9.26 21.57 -19.92
C LEU A 47 9.05 20.09 -20.25
N THR A 48 10.11 19.42 -20.68
CA THR A 48 10.15 17.96 -20.81
C THR A 48 9.91 17.32 -19.44
N PRO A 49 8.85 16.51 -19.24
CA PRO A 49 8.55 15.85 -17.96
C PRO A 49 9.51 14.71 -17.54
N ALA A 50 10.76 14.72 -18.02
CA ALA A 50 11.61 13.53 -18.03
C ALA A 50 12.67 13.47 -16.92
N LEU A 51 12.58 14.27 -15.85
CA LEU A 51 13.65 14.32 -14.84
C LEU A 51 13.20 14.15 -13.38
N ILE A 52 12.28 13.25 -13.03
CA ILE A 52 12.18 12.80 -11.63
C ILE A 52 11.68 11.34 -11.51
N PRO A 53 12.50 10.31 -11.76
CA PRO A 53 12.26 9.02 -11.06
C PRO A 53 13.31 8.63 -10.01
N ALA A 54 14.43 9.36 -9.87
CA ALA A 54 15.57 8.88 -9.09
C ALA A 54 15.68 9.41 -7.64
N LEU A 55 14.86 10.38 -7.22
CA LEU A 55 15.04 11.07 -5.92
C LEU A 55 14.25 10.46 -4.74
N ILE A 56 13.45 9.42 -4.98
CA ILE A 56 12.49 8.90 -4.00
C ILE A 56 13.13 8.07 -2.85
N PRO A 57 14.21 7.28 -3.05
CA PRO A 57 14.74 6.44 -1.97
C PRO A 57 15.36 7.20 -0.79
N ALA A 58 15.78 8.45 -1.00
CA ALA A 58 16.49 9.25 0.00
C ALA A 58 15.57 9.90 1.04
N LEU A 59 14.25 9.92 0.82
CA LEU A 59 13.29 10.64 1.66
C LEU A 59 12.54 9.76 2.66
N ILE A 60 12.73 8.43 2.64
CA ILE A 60 12.06 7.54 3.59
C ILE A 60 12.84 7.54 4.91
N PRO A 61 12.25 8.03 6.02
CA PRO A 61 12.92 8.06 7.30
C PRO A 61 13.32 6.64 7.74
N LYS A 62 14.52 6.48 8.31
CA LYS A 62 14.95 5.22 8.91
C LYS A 62 14.77 5.28 10.43
N HIS A 63 14.43 4.15 11.04
CA HIS A 63 14.42 4.04 12.49
C HIS A 63 15.85 3.91 13.04
N ASN A 64 16.08 4.44 14.23
CA ASN A 64 17.35 4.31 14.96
C ASN A 64 17.31 3.24 16.06
N CYS A 65 16.31 2.34 16.02
CA CYS A 65 16.15 1.28 17.01
C CYS A 65 17.30 0.27 16.96
N VAL A 66 17.94 0.03 18.11
CA VAL A 66 19.05 -0.90 18.26
C VAL A 66 18.52 -2.30 18.56
N ARG A 67 18.86 -3.26 17.71
CA ARG A 67 18.52 -4.66 17.93
C ARG A 67 19.39 -5.23 19.06
N PRO A 68 18.81 -5.83 20.09
CA PRO A 68 19.59 -6.51 21.14
C PRO A 68 20.17 -7.83 20.63
N ASP A 69 21.33 -8.21 21.16
CA ASP A 69 21.99 -9.48 20.84
C ASP A 69 21.21 -10.66 21.42
N THR A 70 21.03 -11.71 20.60
CA THR A 70 20.29 -12.89 21.02
C THR A 70 21.13 -13.73 22.00
N PRO A 71 20.58 -14.06 23.18
CA PRO A 71 21.29 -14.87 24.16
C PRO A 71 21.53 -16.29 23.64
N GLY A 72 22.69 -16.86 23.94
CA GLY A 72 23.03 -18.24 23.60
C GLY A 72 22.14 -19.26 24.35
N LYS A 73 22.05 -20.49 23.83
CA LYS A 73 21.20 -21.59 24.37
C LYS A 73 21.46 -21.97 25.84
N PHE A 74 22.56 -21.51 26.45
CA PHE A 74 22.95 -21.83 27.84
C PHE A 74 23.25 -20.59 28.68
N GLU A 75 22.66 -19.43 28.34
CA GLU A 75 22.82 -18.24 29.18
C GLU A 75 22.13 -18.38 30.54
N SER A 76 22.66 -17.65 31.53
CA SER A 76 22.08 -17.59 32.88
C SER A 76 20.70 -16.92 32.88
N ASP A 77 19.83 -17.29 33.84
CA ASP A 77 18.50 -16.68 34.02
C ASP A 77 18.53 -15.15 34.10
N GLY A 78 19.62 -14.58 34.64
CA GLY A 78 19.82 -13.13 34.73
C GLY A 78 19.97 -12.47 33.37
N GLN A 79 20.71 -13.09 32.45
CA GLN A 79 20.89 -12.56 31.10
C GLN A 79 19.64 -12.72 30.25
N GLN A 80 18.89 -13.81 30.43
CA GLN A 80 17.57 -13.97 29.81
C GLN A 80 16.60 -12.83 30.20
N LYS A 81 16.54 -12.49 31.50
CA LYS A 81 15.69 -11.37 31.96
C LYS A 81 16.15 -10.02 31.42
N LEU A 82 17.46 -9.81 31.28
CA LEU A 82 18.01 -8.60 30.67
C LEU A 82 17.64 -8.52 29.18
N PHE A 83 17.78 -9.62 28.45
CA PHE A 83 17.41 -9.69 27.03
C PHE A 83 15.93 -9.37 26.81
N VAL A 84 15.02 -9.93 27.63
CA VAL A 84 13.59 -9.61 27.54
C VAL A 84 13.35 -8.11 27.68
N LYS A 85 13.97 -7.45 28.67
CA LYS A 85 13.86 -6.00 28.83
C LYS A 85 14.40 -5.22 27.64
N GLN A 86 15.52 -5.65 27.06
CA GLN A 86 16.07 -5.00 25.87
C GLN A 86 15.17 -5.22 24.64
N MET A 87 14.57 -6.40 24.51
CA MET A 87 13.60 -6.71 23.46
C MET A 87 12.33 -5.85 23.57
N ASP A 88 11.83 -5.63 24.79
CA ASP A 88 10.70 -4.73 25.03
C ASP A 88 11.06 -3.30 24.58
N GLY A 89 12.23 -2.78 24.99
CA GLY A 89 12.69 -1.47 24.55
C GLY A 89 12.85 -1.35 23.03
N TYR A 90 13.37 -2.39 22.37
CA TYR A 90 13.48 -2.44 20.91
C TYR A 90 12.11 -2.46 20.22
N ARG A 91 11.18 -3.27 20.74
CA ARG A 91 9.80 -3.34 20.24
C ARG A 91 9.10 -1.99 20.37
N ASP A 92 9.21 -1.33 21.52
CA ASP A 92 8.56 -0.05 21.77
C ASP A 92 9.10 1.03 20.84
N CYS A 93 10.41 1.06 20.60
CA CYS A 93 11.03 1.94 19.62
C CYS A 93 10.45 1.73 18.21
N LEU A 94 10.35 0.46 17.76
CA LEU A 94 9.79 0.15 16.44
C LEU A 94 8.31 0.52 16.32
N MET A 95 7.52 0.28 17.38
CA MET A 95 6.10 0.64 17.40
C MET A 95 5.92 2.16 17.38
N SER A 96 6.76 2.92 18.09
CA SER A 96 6.75 4.38 18.01
C SER A 96 7.03 4.87 16.59
N PHE A 97 8.09 4.36 15.97
CA PHE A 97 8.44 4.73 14.59
C PHE A 97 7.30 4.41 13.61
N ARG A 98 6.69 3.22 13.73
CA ARG A 98 5.52 2.85 12.92
C ARG A 98 4.38 3.83 13.12
N ASN A 99 4.07 4.20 14.36
CA ASN A 99 2.98 5.13 14.66
C ASN A 99 3.24 6.51 14.04
N ASP A 100 4.48 6.99 14.07
CA ASP A 100 4.84 8.26 13.46
C ASP A 100 4.73 8.20 11.93
N MET A 101 5.16 7.10 11.31
CA MET A 101 4.98 6.89 9.87
C MET A 101 3.51 6.77 9.47
N ASN A 102 2.69 6.11 10.28
CA ASN A 102 1.24 6.01 10.06
C ASN A 102 0.56 7.38 10.13
N LYS A 103 0.93 8.23 11.10
CA LYS A 103 0.40 9.60 11.19
C LYS A 103 0.71 10.41 9.93
N LEU A 104 1.92 10.27 9.39
CA LEU A 104 2.31 10.93 8.15
C LEU A 104 1.54 10.38 6.94
N ALA A 105 1.34 9.07 6.87
CA ALA A 105 0.58 8.42 5.81
C ALA A 105 -0.93 8.77 5.86
N GLN A 106 -1.46 9.02 7.06
CA GLN A 106 -2.89 9.23 7.27
C GLN A 106 -3.44 10.43 6.49
N ALA A 107 -2.69 11.53 6.39
CA ALA A 107 -3.11 12.68 5.58
C ALA A 107 -3.32 12.33 4.10
N HIS A 108 -2.50 11.43 3.54
CA HIS A 108 -2.66 10.96 2.17
C HIS A 108 -3.85 10.01 2.02
N VAL A 109 -4.08 9.15 3.02
CA VAL A 109 -5.24 8.26 3.06
C VAL A 109 -6.54 9.07 3.16
N ASP A 110 -6.56 10.09 4.02
CA ASP A 110 -7.73 10.96 4.21
C ASP A 110 -8.06 11.74 2.93
N ALA A 111 -7.04 12.28 2.25
CA ALA A 111 -7.22 12.93 0.95
C ALA A 111 -7.77 11.98 -0.12
N ALA A 112 -7.28 10.74 -0.17
CA ALA A 112 -7.79 9.74 -1.09
C ALA A 112 -9.26 9.37 -0.78
N ASN A 113 -9.59 9.21 0.50
CA ASN A 113 -10.96 8.91 0.93
C ASN A 113 -11.93 10.05 0.63
N ALA A 114 -11.50 11.31 0.79
CA ALA A 114 -12.32 12.47 0.44
C ALA A 114 -12.66 12.50 -1.05
N ALA A 115 -11.71 12.17 -1.93
CA ALA A 115 -11.97 12.08 -3.37
C ALA A 115 -12.93 10.93 -3.72
N ILE A 116 -12.81 9.79 -3.04
CA ILE A 116 -13.74 8.66 -3.19
C ILE A 116 -15.15 9.06 -2.74
N GLU A 117 -15.27 9.79 -1.64
CA GLU A 117 -16.57 10.28 -1.13
C GLU A 117 -17.23 11.24 -2.11
N GLU A 118 -16.47 12.16 -2.69
CA GLU A 118 -16.95 13.08 -3.73
C GLU A 118 -17.54 12.30 -4.93
N PHE A 119 -16.81 11.31 -5.43
CA PHE A 119 -17.27 10.47 -6.54
C PHE A 119 -18.53 9.68 -6.17
N ASN A 120 -18.56 9.05 -4.99
CA ASN A 120 -19.72 8.30 -4.53
C ASN A 120 -20.96 9.19 -4.38
N SER A 121 -20.79 10.43 -3.88
CA SER A 121 -21.86 11.42 -3.78
C SER A 121 -22.43 11.79 -5.16
N PHE A 122 -21.55 12.01 -6.14
CA PHE A 122 -21.95 12.29 -7.52
C PHE A 122 -22.75 11.13 -8.14
N VAL A 123 -22.24 9.89 -8.03
CA VAL A 123 -22.91 8.70 -8.56
C VAL A 123 -24.28 8.49 -7.89
N ASN A 124 -24.38 8.71 -6.59
CA ASN A 124 -25.65 8.61 -5.86
C ASN A 124 -26.68 9.64 -6.33
N THR A 125 -26.24 10.83 -6.78
CA THR A 125 -27.14 11.85 -7.33
C THR A 125 -27.69 11.43 -8.69
N ILE A 126 -26.90 10.72 -9.50
CA ILE A 126 -27.33 10.17 -10.79
C ILE A 126 -28.33 9.03 -10.56
N ASN A 127 -28.03 8.08 -9.66
CA ASN A 127 -28.87 6.90 -9.43
C ASN A 127 -30.24 7.19 -8.81
N LYS A 128 -30.42 8.40 -8.26
CA LYS A 128 -31.70 8.86 -7.70
C LYS A 128 -32.57 9.64 -8.70
N LYS A 129 -32.09 9.84 -9.93
CA LYS A 129 -32.88 10.39 -11.05
C LYS A 129 -33.43 9.27 -11.91
#